data_AF-V4VWW2-F1
#
_entry.id   AF-V4VWW2-F1
#
_cell.length_a   1.000
_cell.length_b   1.000
_cell.length_c   1.000
_cell.angle_alpha   90.00
_cell.angle_beta   90.00
_cell.angle_gamma   90.00
#
_symmetry.space_group_name_H-M   'P 1'
#
loop_
_entity.id
_entity.type
_entity.pdbx_description
1 polymer ?
#
loop_
_entity_poly.entity_id
_entity_poly.type
_entity_poly.pdbx_seq_one_letter_code
_entity_poly.pdbx_strand_id
1 'polypeptide(L)'
;MSNSDKEGLAYWLRWEVPVCALIILVPTSLTSCLIKKAKAKPLFLDDLWTPCWRKLNPVWLLIYRAFAFLCLAFMFEAAVALDGAFAFYFYTQWTFTLVMVYFALGTVISAYGCWVYTKGHPSANGVRYEILKRYMEENIITNGMTYREKETKGNIKLQSHYVEEEIQQRAGFWGYLMQTVYQTCGGAVLLTDIVFWCVIVPFLSDAHLGLNTLIACMHTLNAVFVLLDTALNSLPFPWFRIAYFIQWSCLYCVFQWVIHACGFTWWPYPFLELDTPWAPLWYFVLALVHIPCYGLYVLIVEAKNSILPTLFPRAFIRSY
;
A
#
# COMPACT_ATOMS: atom_id res chain seq x y z
N MET A 1 -31.11 -32.37 -9.51
CA MET A 1 -30.16 -31.46 -10.16
C MET A 1 -30.69 -31.12 -11.53
N SER A 2 -31.05 -29.85 -11.71
CA SER A 2 -31.43 -29.30 -13.01
C SER A 2 -30.22 -29.34 -13.98
N ASN A 3 -30.45 -29.20 -15.29
CA ASN A 3 -29.34 -29.14 -16.25
C ASN A 3 -28.40 -27.95 -15.96
N SER A 4 -28.93 -26.81 -15.50
CA SER A 4 -28.13 -25.66 -15.09
C SER A 4 -27.22 -25.94 -13.90
N ASP A 5 -27.66 -26.77 -12.94
CA ASP A 5 -26.81 -27.14 -11.79
C ASP A 5 -25.64 -28.04 -12.23
N LYS A 6 -25.85 -28.89 -13.24
CA LYS A 6 -24.81 -29.75 -13.80
C LYS A 6 -23.80 -28.96 -14.62
N GLU A 7 -24.26 -28.00 -15.41
CA GLU A 7 -23.41 -27.11 -16.20
C GLU A 7 -22.56 -26.20 -15.29
N GLY A 8 -23.15 -25.66 -14.22
CA GLY A 8 -22.40 -24.88 -13.22
C GLY A 8 -21.34 -25.71 -12.49
N LEU A 9 -21.65 -26.95 -12.11
CA LEU A 9 -20.68 -27.82 -11.43
C LEU A 9 -19.56 -28.29 -12.39
N ALA A 10 -19.88 -28.54 -13.66
CA ALA A 10 -18.90 -28.86 -14.68
C ALA A 10 -17.90 -27.71 -14.89
N TYR A 11 -18.36 -26.46 -14.86
CA TYR A 11 -17.49 -25.28 -14.95
C TYR A 11 -16.41 -25.24 -13.86
N TRP A 12 -16.78 -25.46 -12.59
CA TRP A 12 -15.82 -25.41 -11.47
C TRP A 12 -14.89 -26.62 -11.37
N LEU A 13 -15.22 -27.73 -12.04
CA LEU A 13 -14.39 -28.95 -12.09
C LEU A 13 -13.36 -28.94 -13.23
N ARG A 14 -13.37 -27.92 -14.08
CA ARG A 14 -12.36 -27.70 -15.13
C ARG A 14 -10.97 -27.60 -14.52
N TRP A 15 -9.96 -28.14 -15.19
CA TRP A 15 -8.59 -28.22 -14.66
C TRP A 15 -7.93 -26.84 -14.51
N GLU A 16 -8.41 -25.85 -15.26
CA GLU A 16 -8.00 -24.45 -15.19
C GLU A 16 -8.26 -23.85 -13.81
N VAL A 17 -9.40 -24.19 -13.20
CA VAL A 17 -9.84 -23.66 -11.90
C VAL A 17 -8.88 -24.03 -10.76
N PRO A 18 -8.55 -25.30 -10.47
CA PRO A 18 -7.62 -25.64 -9.41
C PRO A 18 -6.21 -25.09 -9.66
N VAL A 19 -5.77 -24.98 -10.92
CA VAL A 19 -4.47 -24.37 -11.25
C VAL A 19 -4.47 -22.87 -10.94
N CYS A 20 -5.51 -22.13 -11.36
CA CYS A 20 -5.66 -20.71 -11.02
C CYS A 20 -5.80 -20.51 -9.50
N ALA A 21 -6.50 -21.41 -8.81
CA ALA A 21 -6.61 -21.39 -7.36
C ALA A 21 -5.24 -21.53 -6.67
N LEU A 22 -4.37 -22.43 -7.15
CA LEU A 22 -2.99 -22.55 -6.65
C LEU A 22 -2.19 -21.27 -6.88
N ILE A 23 -2.35 -20.62 -8.04
CA ILE A 23 -1.69 -19.35 -8.36
C ILE A 23 -2.14 -18.22 -7.41
N ILE A 24 -3.34 -18.28 -6.84
CA ILE A 24 -3.81 -17.33 -5.81
C ILE A 24 -3.33 -17.75 -4.42
N LEU A 25 -3.51 -19.02 -4.05
CA LEU A 25 -3.30 -19.51 -2.68
C LEU A 25 -1.81 -19.57 -2.30
N VAL A 26 -0.93 -19.92 -3.23
CA VAL A 26 0.51 -20.03 -2.96
C VAL A 26 1.12 -18.67 -2.61
N PRO A 27 0.96 -17.59 -3.43
CA PRO A 27 1.42 -16.25 -3.05
C PRO A 27 0.75 -15.73 -1.79
N THR A 28 -0.55 -15.96 -1.60
CA THR A 28 -1.27 -15.55 -0.37
C THR A 28 -0.66 -16.19 0.88
N SER A 29 -0.36 -17.48 0.82
CA SER A 29 0.25 -18.22 1.94
C SER A 29 1.69 -17.76 2.19
N LEU A 30 2.48 -17.60 1.14
CA LEU A 30 3.87 -17.14 1.22
C LEU A 30 3.96 -15.73 1.82
N THR A 31 3.15 -14.80 1.33
CA THR A 31 3.12 -13.41 1.81
C THR A 31 2.64 -13.30 3.24
N SER A 32 1.65 -14.11 3.65
CA SER A 32 1.21 -14.19 5.04
C SER A 32 2.32 -14.71 5.97
N CYS A 33 3.09 -15.71 5.52
CA CYS A 33 4.28 -16.19 6.24
C CYS A 33 5.38 -15.12 6.32
N LEU A 34 5.61 -14.37 5.24
CA LEU A 34 6.58 -13.27 5.21
C LEU A 34 6.19 -12.16 6.18
N ILE A 35 4.92 -11.74 6.21
CA ILE A 35 4.42 -10.72 7.14
C ILE A 35 4.61 -11.17 8.59
N LYS A 36 4.30 -12.43 8.92
CA LYS A 36 4.48 -12.99 10.28
C LYS A 36 5.96 -13.04 10.71
N LYS A 37 6.88 -13.27 9.78
CA LYS A 37 8.33 -13.39 10.04
C LYS A 37 9.07 -12.05 9.97
N ALA A 38 8.50 -11.06 9.29
CA ALA A 38 9.17 -9.78 9.07
C ALA A 38 9.30 -9.00 10.38
N LYS A 39 10.55 -8.87 10.86
CA LYS A 39 10.90 -7.85 11.85
C LYS A 39 10.92 -6.50 11.14
N ALA A 40 9.81 -5.78 11.20
CA ALA A 40 9.76 -4.43 10.64
C ALA A 40 10.71 -3.50 11.41
N LYS A 41 11.50 -2.71 10.69
CA LYS A 41 12.19 -1.56 11.29
C LYS A 41 11.14 -0.69 12.01
N PRO A 42 11.46 -0.13 13.20
CA PRO A 42 10.54 0.75 13.89
C PRO A 42 10.16 1.91 12.96
N LEU A 43 8.85 2.09 12.76
CA LEU A 43 8.32 3.30 12.15
C LEU A 43 8.22 4.36 13.25
N PHE A 44 8.81 5.54 13.02
CA PHE A 44 8.69 6.65 13.96
C PHE A 44 7.47 7.49 13.62
N LEU A 45 6.80 7.99 14.65
CA LEU A 45 5.60 8.81 14.53
C LEU A 45 5.86 10.07 13.69
N ASP A 46 7.04 10.69 13.87
CA ASP A 46 7.44 11.89 13.14
C ASP A 46 7.55 11.67 11.63
N ASP A 47 7.99 10.50 11.18
CA ASP A 47 8.14 10.20 9.74
C ASP A 47 6.78 10.19 9.01
N LEU A 48 5.65 10.05 9.74
CA LEU A 48 4.31 10.00 9.16
C LEU A 48 3.78 11.36 8.71
N TRP A 49 4.19 12.44 9.37
CA TRP A 49 3.63 13.78 9.19
C TRP A 49 4.70 14.86 8.92
N THR A 50 5.98 14.54 9.02
CA THR A 50 7.06 15.46 8.67
C THR A 50 7.37 15.42 7.17
N PRO A 51 7.42 16.59 6.50
CA PRO A 51 7.88 16.65 5.13
C PRO A 51 9.36 16.29 5.00
N CYS A 52 9.75 15.76 3.85
CA CYS A 52 11.17 15.50 3.55
C CYS A 52 11.95 16.79 3.20
N TRP A 53 11.29 17.95 3.20
CA TRP A 53 11.87 19.26 2.90
C TRP A 53 12.04 20.09 4.18
N ARG A 54 13.28 20.42 4.55
CA ARG A 54 13.67 21.10 5.81
C ARG A 54 12.92 22.37 6.14
N LYS A 55 12.57 23.16 5.11
CA LYS A 55 11.89 24.46 5.26
C LYS A 55 10.38 24.38 5.04
N LEU A 56 9.85 23.20 4.70
CA LEU A 56 8.44 23.03 4.47
C LEU A 56 7.75 22.75 5.81
N ASN A 57 6.83 23.64 6.19
CA ASN A 57 6.03 23.44 7.39
C ASN A 57 5.14 22.18 7.23
N PRO A 58 5.05 21.30 8.25
CA PRO A 58 4.15 20.14 8.24
C PRO A 58 2.70 20.43 7.83
N VAL A 59 2.21 21.65 8.05
CA VAL A 59 0.88 22.11 7.62
C VAL A 59 0.69 21.98 6.10
N TRP A 60 1.73 22.14 5.29
CA TRP A 60 1.60 21.96 3.83
C TRP A 60 1.32 20.51 3.44
N LEU A 61 1.90 19.54 4.15
CA LEU A 61 1.60 18.13 3.92
C LEU A 61 0.16 17.81 4.35
N LEU A 62 -0.33 18.43 5.43
CA LEU A 62 -1.73 18.34 5.83
C LEU A 62 -2.66 18.91 4.75
N ILE A 63 -2.42 20.14 4.28
CA ILE A 63 -3.25 20.80 3.26
C ILE A 63 -3.30 19.93 2.00
N TYR A 64 -2.15 19.45 1.55
CA TYR A 64 -2.05 18.59 0.38
C TYR A 64 -2.87 17.30 0.53
N ARG A 65 -2.72 16.59 1.66
CA ARG A 65 -3.45 15.34 1.92
C ARG A 65 -4.95 15.55 2.03
N ALA A 66 -5.38 16.63 2.68
CA ALA A 66 -6.78 17.01 2.75
C ALA A 66 -7.34 17.35 1.37
N PHE A 67 -6.61 18.11 0.56
CA PHE A 67 -7.00 18.43 -0.81
C PHE A 67 -7.13 17.18 -1.68
N ALA A 68 -6.14 16.28 -1.65
CA ALA A 68 -6.20 15.00 -2.36
C ALA A 68 -7.40 14.16 -1.89
N PHE A 69 -7.64 14.06 -0.58
CA PHE A 69 -8.80 13.35 -0.04
C PHE A 69 -10.13 13.92 -0.56
N LEU A 70 -10.31 15.25 -0.54
CA LEU A 70 -11.53 15.88 -1.01
C LEU A 70 -11.76 15.68 -2.51
N CYS A 71 -10.71 15.80 -3.33
CA CYS A 71 -10.79 15.53 -4.77
C CYS A 71 -11.18 14.07 -5.05
N LEU A 72 -10.56 13.13 -4.33
CA LEU A 72 -10.86 11.70 -4.46
C LEU A 72 -12.29 11.39 -3.99
N ALA A 73 -12.73 11.95 -2.86
CA ALA A 73 -14.08 11.77 -2.33
C ALA A 73 -15.14 12.28 -3.32
N PHE A 74 -14.93 13.45 -3.92
CA PHE A 74 -15.84 13.99 -4.94
C PHE A 74 -15.96 13.07 -6.16
N MET A 75 -14.83 12.57 -6.68
CA MET A 75 -14.85 11.63 -7.81
C MET A 75 -15.44 10.27 -7.43
N PHE A 76 -15.19 9.79 -6.21
CA PHE A 76 -15.78 8.56 -5.67
C PHE A 76 -17.30 8.67 -5.60
N GLU A 77 -17.81 9.76 -5.04
CA GLU A 77 -19.25 10.04 -4.98
C GLU A 77 -19.86 10.10 -6.39
N ALA A 78 -19.20 10.77 -7.33
CA ALA A 78 -19.65 10.81 -8.72
C ALA A 78 -19.70 9.42 -9.37
N ALA A 79 -18.68 8.58 -9.16
CA ALA A 79 -18.65 7.21 -9.69
C ALA A 79 -19.77 6.34 -9.08
N VAL A 80 -19.96 6.42 -7.75
CA VAL A 80 -21.03 5.68 -7.06
C VAL A 80 -22.42 6.21 -7.44
N ALA A 81 -22.56 7.51 -7.70
CA ALA A 81 -23.83 8.08 -8.16
C ALA A 81 -24.22 7.61 -9.57
N LEU A 82 -23.23 7.37 -10.44
CA LEU A 82 -23.46 6.89 -11.80
C LEU A 82 -23.69 5.37 -11.86
N ASP A 83 -22.81 4.60 -11.23
CA ASP A 83 -22.75 3.14 -11.39
C ASP A 83 -23.26 2.37 -10.15
N GLY A 84 -23.56 3.07 -9.06
CA GLY A 84 -24.02 2.45 -7.82
C GLY A 84 -22.99 1.49 -7.22
N ALA A 85 -23.49 0.42 -6.58
CA ALA A 85 -22.64 -0.63 -6.02
C ALA A 85 -21.87 -1.43 -7.08
N PHE A 86 -22.32 -1.39 -8.35
CA PHE A 86 -21.66 -2.10 -9.44
C PHE A 86 -20.26 -1.55 -9.74
N ALA A 87 -19.96 -0.29 -9.39
CA ALA A 87 -18.60 0.26 -9.50
C ALA A 87 -17.56 -0.61 -8.76
N PHE A 88 -17.91 -1.16 -7.60
CA PHE A 88 -17.03 -2.02 -6.80
C PHE A 88 -16.79 -3.41 -7.40
N TYR A 89 -17.45 -3.72 -8.52
CA TYR A 89 -17.15 -4.89 -9.30
C TYR A 89 -15.81 -4.79 -10.04
N PHE A 90 -15.26 -3.58 -10.21
CA PHE A 90 -13.98 -3.36 -10.89
C PHE A 90 -12.82 -3.13 -9.91
N TYR A 91 -11.65 -3.70 -10.21
CA TYR A 91 -10.43 -3.52 -9.42
C TYR A 91 -9.99 -2.05 -9.35
N THR A 92 -10.24 -1.27 -10.42
CA THR A 92 -10.01 0.17 -10.43
C THR A 92 -10.67 0.85 -9.23
N GLN A 93 -11.92 0.52 -8.94
CA GLN A 93 -12.67 1.15 -7.85
C GLN A 93 -12.13 0.72 -6.49
N TRP A 94 -11.65 -0.51 -6.35
CA TRP A 94 -10.95 -0.98 -5.15
C TRP A 94 -9.68 -0.16 -4.90
N THR A 95 -8.82 -0.01 -5.91
CA THR A 95 -7.60 0.80 -5.81
C THR A 95 -7.91 2.26 -5.53
N PHE A 96 -8.90 2.84 -6.21
CA PHE A 96 -9.32 4.22 -5.99
C PHE A 96 -9.79 4.43 -4.53
N THR A 97 -10.61 3.52 -4.01
CA THR A 97 -11.08 3.55 -2.62
C THR A 97 -9.92 3.41 -1.64
N LEU A 98 -8.95 2.53 -1.92
CA LEU A 98 -7.76 2.35 -1.09
C LEU A 98 -6.91 3.62 -1.02
N VAL A 99 -6.72 4.31 -2.15
CA VAL A 99 -6.01 5.60 -2.21
C VAL A 99 -6.78 6.68 -1.46
N MET A 100 -8.10 6.73 -1.57
CA MET A 100 -8.92 7.64 -0.78
C MET A 100 -8.78 7.39 0.73
N VAL A 101 -8.80 6.13 1.17
CA VAL A 101 -8.58 5.75 2.58
C VAL A 101 -7.17 6.13 3.02
N TYR A 102 -6.15 5.97 2.17
CA TYR A 102 -4.80 6.44 2.47
C TYR A 102 -4.77 7.93 2.78
N PHE A 103 -5.37 8.75 1.92
CA PHE A 103 -5.39 10.20 2.13
C PHE A 103 -6.26 10.63 3.31
N ALA A 104 -7.33 9.90 3.61
CA ALA A 104 -8.11 10.12 4.83
C ALA A 104 -7.27 9.87 6.09
N LEU A 105 -6.62 8.71 6.18
CA LEU A 105 -5.70 8.36 7.29
C LEU A 105 -4.55 9.36 7.38
N GLY A 106 -3.94 9.70 6.25
CA GLY A 106 -2.85 10.66 6.17
C GLY A 106 -3.25 12.06 6.62
N THR A 107 -4.47 12.49 6.31
CA THR A 107 -5.01 13.79 6.76
C THR A 107 -5.16 13.82 8.28
N VAL A 108 -5.77 12.78 8.87
CA VAL A 108 -5.94 12.68 10.33
C VAL A 108 -4.59 12.65 11.04
N ILE A 109 -3.64 11.83 10.57
CA ILE A 109 -2.31 11.72 11.17
C ILE A 109 -1.51 13.01 10.99
N SER A 110 -1.58 13.65 9.82
CA SER A 110 -0.95 14.96 9.60
C SER A 110 -1.54 16.05 10.48
N ALA A 111 -2.86 16.05 10.71
CA ALA A 111 -3.52 17.02 11.59
C ALA A 111 -3.05 16.85 13.04
N TYR A 112 -3.01 15.60 13.52
CA TYR A 112 -2.44 15.27 14.83
C TYR A 112 -0.97 15.69 14.94
N GLY A 113 -0.16 15.39 13.93
CA GLY A 113 1.25 15.77 13.87
C GLY A 113 1.46 17.29 13.92
N CYS A 114 0.67 18.05 13.16
CA CYS A 114 0.68 19.51 13.19
C CYS A 114 0.31 20.04 14.58
N TRP A 115 -0.69 19.45 15.24
CA TRP A 115 -1.07 19.83 16.60
C TRP A 115 0.05 19.58 17.60
N VAL A 116 0.70 18.42 17.55
CA VAL A 116 1.87 18.10 18.39
C VAL A 116 3.03 19.05 18.11
N TYR A 117 3.30 19.34 16.84
CA TYR A 117 4.34 20.29 16.41
C TYR A 117 4.12 21.69 16.99
N THR A 118 2.88 22.20 16.96
CA THR A 118 2.55 23.51 17.55
C THR A 118 2.71 23.58 19.06
N LYS A 119 2.68 22.45 19.77
CA LYS A 119 2.85 22.36 21.22
C LYS A 119 4.31 22.25 21.68
N GLY A 120 5.27 22.18 20.76
CA GLY A 120 6.70 22.34 21.09
C GLY A 120 7.37 21.16 21.81
N HIS A 121 7.05 19.91 21.46
CA HIS A 121 7.76 18.76 22.03
C HIS A 121 9.26 18.75 21.63
N PRO A 122 10.21 18.40 22.53
CA PRO A 122 11.65 18.54 22.28
C PRO A 122 12.17 17.63 21.16
N SER A 123 13.23 18.10 20.49
CA SER A 123 13.93 17.49 19.35
C SER A 123 14.12 15.95 19.44
N ALA A 124 13.30 15.22 18.68
CA ALA A 124 13.34 13.77 18.49
C ALA A 124 14.62 13.22 17.84
N ASN A 125 15.48 14.08 17.27
CA ASN A 125 16.63 13.65 16.47
C ASN A 125 17.72 12.91 17.25
N GLY A 126 17.97 13.28 18.53
CA GLY A 126 18.96 12.59 19.37
C GLY A 126 18.48 11.21 19.82
N VAL A 127 17.22 11.13 20.20
CA VAL A 127 16.56 9.89 20.67
C VAL A 127 16.38 8.89 19.51
N ARG A 128 16.03 9.37 18.31
CA ARG A 128 15.92 8.56 17.08
C ARG A 128 17.20 7.81 16.73
N TYR A 129 18.36 8.48 16.81
CA TYR A 129 19.65 7.84 16.52
C TYR A 129 19.96 6.71 17.50
N GLU A 130 19.71 6.92 18.79
CA GLU A 130 19.91 5.87 19.80
C GLU A 130 18.97 4.68 19.63
N ILE A 131 17.69 4.91 19.30
CA ILE A 131 16.71 3.83 19.08
C ILE A 131 17.10 3.00 17.86
N LEU A 132 17.43 3.65 16.74
CA LEU A 132 17.83 2.94 15.52
C LEU A 132 19.10 2.09 15.75
N LYS A 133 20.07 2.63 16.49
CA LYS A 133 21.29 1.91 16.87
C LYS A 133 20.98 0.66 17.71
N ARG A 134 20.13 0.77 18.73
CA ARG A 134 19.74 -0.39 19.57
C ARG A 134 19.00 -1.46 18.77
N TYR A 135 18.11 -1.09 17.86
CA TYR A 135 17.44 -2.05 16.97
C TYR A 135 18.39 -2.79 16.04
N MET A 136 19.44 -2.10 15.56
CA MET A 136 20.49 -2.73 14.77
C MET A 136 21.31 -3.68 15.65
N GLU A 137 21.69 -3.26 16.86
CA GLU A 137 22.41 -4.07 17.83
C GLU A 137 21.61 -5.31 18.26
N GLU A 138 20.31 -5.19 18.53
CA GLU A 138 19.44 -6.30 18.92
C GLU A 138 19.27 -7.32 17.79
N ASN A 139 19.16 -6.87 16.53
CA ASN A 139 19.13 -7.77 15.38
C ASN A 139 20.48 -8.48 15.15
N ILE A 140 21.60 -7.83 15.46
CA ILE A 140 22.94 -8.43 15.43
C ILE A 140 23.11 -9.45 16.57
N ILE A 141 22.64 -9.14 17.78
CA ILE A 141 22.71 -10.01 18.96
C ILE A 141 21.81 -11.25 18.79
N THR A 142 20.64 -11.13 18.12
CA THR A 142 19.84 -12.33 17.79
C THR A 142 20.51 -13.30 16.82
N ASN A 143 21.60 -12.91 16.15
CA ASN A 143 22.44 -13.78 15.31
C ASN A 143 23.77 -14.19 15.99
N GLY A 144 24.05 -13.76 17.21
CA GLY A 144 25.29 -14.05 17.93
C GLY A 144 25.02 -14.27 19.43
N MET A 145 25.08 -15.53 19.86
CA MET A 145 24.78 -15.96 21.23
C MET A 145 25.55 -15.19 22.34
N THR A 146 24.78 -14.77 23.35
CA THR A 146 25.06 -14.65 24.81
C THR A 146 26.34 -13.97 25.33
N TYR A 147 26.18 -12.88 26.08
CA TYR A 147 26.40 -12.74 27.55
C TYR A 147 26.62 -11.26 27.89
N ARG A 148 25.89 -10.73 28.89
CA ARG A 148 26.44 -10.19 30.16
C ARG A 148 25.35 -9.46 30.96
N GLU A 149 25.19 -9.90 32.20
CA GLU A 149 24.32 -9.32 33.21
C GLU A 149 25.15 -8.43 34.15
N LYS A 150 24.67 -7.21 34.41
CA LYS A 150 24.70 -6.41 35.66
C LYS A 150 24.87 -4.91 35.40
N GLU A 151 23.82 -4.14 35.69
CA GLU A 151 23.83 -2.90 36.48
C GLU A 151 22.39 -2.37 36.65
N THR A 152 21.64 -2.99 37.56
CA THR A 152 20.19 -2.86 37.71
C THR A 152 19.82 -2.12 39.00
N LYS A 153 19.88 -0.78 38.99
CA LYS A 153 18.99 0.04 39.85
C LYS A 153 18.92 1.52 39.47
N GLY A 154 20.05 2.14 39.12
CA GLY A 154 20.07 3.52 38.58
C GLY A 154 19.62 3.59 37.12
N ASN A 155 19.99 2.57 36.33
CA ASN A 155 19.64 2.46 34.92
C ASN A 155 18.13 2.22 34.71
N ILE A 156 17.42 1.58 35.65
CA ILE A 156 16.01 1.19 35.47
C ILE A 156 15.08 2.39 35.35
N LYS A 157 15.31 3.48 36.12
CA LYS A 157 14.44 4.67 36.10
C LYS A 157 14.70 5.53 34.85
N LEU A 158 15.95 5.62 34.44
CA LEU A 158 16.36 6.30 33.21
C LEU A 158 15.90 5.51 31.97
N GLN A 159 16.11 4.19 31.97
CA GLN A 159 15.63 3.24 30.96
C GLN A 159 14.11 3.19 30.91
N SER A 160 13.39 3.31 32.04
CA SER A 160 11.93 3.41 32.06
C SER A 160 11.42 4.69 31.39
N HIS A 161 12.03 5.84 31.68
CA HIS A 161 11.68 7.09 31.02
C HIS A 161 12.00 7.06 29.52
N TYR A 162 13.13 6.45 29.15
CA TYR A 162 13.50 6.25 27.75
C TYR A 162 12.63 5.22 27.03
N VAL A 163 12.18 4.16 27.70
CA VAL A 163 11.25 3.17 27.15
C VAL A 163 9.87 3.80 26.95
N GLU A 164 9.44 4.68 27.86
CA GLU A 164 8.20 5.43 27.71
C GLU A 164 8.26 6.42 26.54
N GLU A 165 9.36 7.20 26.42
CA GLU A 165 9.61 8.06 25.25
C GLU A 165 9.74 7.24 23.95
N GLU A 166 10.35 6.07 24.00
CA GLU A 166 10.50 5.15 22.87
C GLU A 166 9.16 4.58 22.40
N ILE A 167 8.26 4.21 23.32
CA ILE A 167 6.89 3.78 23.01
C ILE A 167 6.09 4.95 22.43
N GLN A 168 6.26 6.15 22.98
CA GLN A 168 5.55 7.35 22.54
C GLN A 168 6.02 7.84 21.15
N GLN A 169 7.28 7.57 20.77
CA GLN A 169 7.83 7.92 19.45
C GLN A 169 7.65 6.84 18.38
N ARG A 170 7.37 5.59 18.76
CA ARG A 170 7.01 4.55 17.79
C ARG A 170 5.61 4.83 17.25
N ALA A 171 5.45 4.63 15.95
CA ALA A 171 4.15 4.65 15.33
C ALA A 171 3.27 3.58 15.98
N GLY A 172 2.16 4.00 16.58
CA GLY A 172 1.14 3.08 17.08
C GLY A 172 0.44 2.33 15.92
N PHE A 173 -0.62 1.60 16.26
CA PHE A 173 -1.43 0.86 15.28
C PHE A 173 -1.78 1.67 14.04
N TRP A 174 -2.25 2.92 14.23
CA TRP A 174 -2.66 3.81 13.14
C TRP A 174 -1.53 4.20 12.19
N GLY A 175 -0.30 4.35 12.68
CA GLY A 175 0.84 4.69 11.84
C GLY A 175 1.30 3.50 10.98
N TYR A 176 1.32 2.29 11.56
CA TYR A 176 1.56 1.08 10.78
C TYR A 176 0.45 0.82 9.76
N LEU A 177 -0.81 1.07 10.14
CA LEU A 177 -1.95 0.97 9.22
C LEU A 177 -1.77 1.92 8.04
N MET A 178 -1.53 3.20 8.29
CA MET A 178 -1.29 4.19 7.23
C MET A 178 -0.15 3.75 6.31
N GLN A 179 0.96 3.28 6.89
CA GLN A 179 2.12 2.86 6.12
C GLN A 179 1.81 1.63 5.24
N THR A 180 1.08 0.65 5.77
CA THR A 180 0.63 -0.53 5.03
C THR A 180 -0.30 -0.15 3.87
N VAL A 181 -1.25 0.75 4.11
CA VAL A 181 -2.16 1.25 3.06
C VAL A 181 -1.36 2.00 2.00
N TYR A 182 -0.43 2.89 2.38
CA TYR A 182 0.46 3.61 1.47
C TYR A 182 1.25 2.67 0.53
N GLN A 183 1.82 1.60 1.06
CA GLN A 183 2.60 0.65 0.25
C GLN A 183 1.74 -0.21 -0.66
N THR A 184 0.56 -0.58 -0.18
CA THR A 184 -0.43 -1.27 -1.00
C THR A 184 -0.87 -0.35 -2.14
N CYS A 185 -1.10 0.94 -1.87
CA CYS A 185 -1.40 1.95 -2.89
C CYS A 185 -0.29 2.06 -3.93
N GLY A 186 0.98 2.17 -3.53
CA GLY A 186 2.08 2.38 -4.48
C GLY A 186 2.18 1.31 -5.58
N GLY A 187 2.02 0.03 -5.20
CA GLY A 187 1.95 -1.05 -6.18
C GLY A 187 0.64 -1.06 -6.97
N ALA A 188 -0.50 -0.86 -6.28
CA ALA A 188 -1.82 -0.92 -6.88
C ALA A 188 -2.06 0.17 -7.93
N VAL A 189 -1.64 1.42 -7.67
CA VAL A 189 -1.81 2.53 -8.63
C VAL A 189 -1.00 2.32 -9.91
N LEU A 190 0.24 1.82 -9.80
CA LEU A 190 1.04 1.51 -10.99
C LEU A 190 0.44 0.33 -11.76
N LEU A 191 -0.01 -0.72 -11.08
CA LEU A 191 -0.67 -1.85 -11.74
C LEU A 191 -1.94 -1.39 -12.47
N THR A 192 -2.83 -0.65 -11.81
CA THR A 192 -4.08 -0.20 -12.43
C THR A 192 -3.82 0.72 -13.61
N ASP A 193 -2.86 1.62 -13.52
CA ASP A 193 -2.60 2.60 -14.58
C ASP A 193 -1.87 1.96 -15.76
N ILE A 194 -0.89 1.09 -15.52
CA ILE A 194 -0.22 0.35 -16.59
C ILE A 194 -1.22 -0.54 -17.32
N VAL A 195 -2.04 -1.31 -16.60
CA VAL A 195 -3.06 -2.16 -17.23
C VAL A 195 -4.09 -1.30 -17.97
N PHE A 196 -4.55 -0.20 -17.39
CA PHE A 196 -5.52 0.67 -18.04
C PHE A 196 -4.96 1.30 -19.33
N TRP A 197 -3.84 2.02 -19.24
CA TRP A 197 -3.31 2.79 -20.37
C TRP A 197 -2.60 1.92 -21.41
N CYS A 198 -1.95 0.83 -21.02
CA CYS A 198 -1.17 0.01 -21.94
C CYS A 198 -1.89 -1.25 -22.41
N VAL A 199 -2.98 -1.67 -21.75
CA VAL A 199 -3.74 -2.88 -22.13
C VAL A 199 -5.19 -2.54 -22.46
N ILE A 200 -5.93 -1.94 -21.53
CA ILE A 200 -7.38 -1.74 -21.70
C ILE A 200 -7.68 -0.71 -22.79
N VAL A 201 -7.09 0.48 -22.72
CA VAL A 201 -7.31 1.55 -23.71
C VAL A 201 -6.95 1.09 -25.14
N PRO A 202 -5.74 0.53 -25.41
CA PRO A 202 -5.36 0.18 -26.78
C PRO A 202 -6.03 -1.08 -27.34
N PHE A 203 -6.41 -2.06 -26.49
CA PHE A 203 -6.85 -3.38 -26.98
C PHE A 203 -8.26 -3.78 -26.56
N LEU A 204 -8.86 -3.14 -25.56
CA LEU A 204 -10.15 -3.53 -24.99
C LEU A 204 -11.17 -2.38 -24.94
N SER A 205 -10.87 -1.20 -25.49
CA SER A 205 -11.74 -0.02 -25.46
C SER A 205 -12.96 -0.10 -26.41
N ASP A 206 -13.60 -1.27 -26.51
CA ASP A 206 -14.88 -1.42 -27.22
C ASP A 206 -16.02 -0.72 -26.47
N ALA A 207 -17.13 -0.46 -27.18
CA ALA A 207 -18.34 0.19 -26.66
C ALA A 207 -18.94 -0.50 -25.41
N HIS A 208 -18.54 -1.74 -25.11
CA HIS A 208 -18.97 -2.50 -23.93
C HIS A 208 -18.30 -2.08 -22.61
N LEU A 209 -17.09 -1.48 -22.66
CA LEU A 209 -16.37 -1.03 -21.45
C LEU A 209 -16.73 0.40 -21.02
N GLY A 210 -17.50 1.14 -21.82
CA GLY A 210 -18.10 2.41 -21.40
C GLY A 210 -17.10 3.45 -20.87
N LEU A 211 -15.87 3.49 -21.43
CA LEU A 211 -14.79 4.34 -20.95
C LEU A 211 -15.22 5.82 -20.97
N ASN A 212 -15.53 6.35 -19.79
CA ASN A 212 -15.90 7.75 -19.62
C ASN A 212 -14.71 8.56 -19.12
N THR A 213 -14.74 9.88 -19.34
CA THR A 213 -13.72 10.82 -18.86
C THR A 213 -13.48 10.69 -17.36
N LEU A 214 -14.53 10.42 -16.57
CA LEU A 214 -14.40 10.18 -15.14
C LEU A 214 -13.45 9.01 -14.83
N ILE A 215 -13.63 7.87 -15.49
CA ILE A 215 -12.79 6.68 -15.31
C ILE A 215 -11.35 7.00 -15.70
N ALA A 216 -11.14 7.66 -16.84
CA ALA A 216 -9.80 8.08 -17.28
C ALA A 216 -9.12 9.02 -16.26
N CYS A 217 -9.86 10.00 -15.71
CA CYS A 217 -9.36 10.89 -14.66
C CYS A 217 -9.04 10.13 -13.37
N MET A 218 -9.88 9.19 -12.95
CA MET A 218 -9.66 8.38 -11.75
C MET A 218 -8.37 7.57 -11.84
N HIS A 219 -8.06 7.00 -13.01
CA HIS A 219 -6.79 6.31 -13.24
C HIS A 219 -5.60 7.27 -13.08
N THR A 220 -5.52 8.34 -13.88
CA THR A 220 -4.36 9.26 -13.83
C THR A 220 -4.20 9.96 -12.47
N LEU A 221 -5.28 10.43 -11.85
CA LEU A 221 -5.19 11.22 -10.62
C LEU A 221 -4.77 10.39 -9.40
N ASN A 222 -5.11 9.09 -9.36
CA ASN A 222 -4.64 8.20 -8.29
C ASN A 222 -3.11 8.16 -8.24
N ALA A 223 -2.47 7.92 -9.38
CA ALA A 223 -1.02 7.89 -9.48
C ALA A 223 -0.41 9.26 -9.17
N VAL A 224 -0.96 10.33 -9.75
CA VAL A 224 -0.47 11.70 -9.52
C VAL A 224 -0.51 12.06 -8.02
N PHE A 225 -1.63 11.83 -7.34
CA PHE A 225 -1.74 12.20 -5.94
C PHE A 225 -0.77 11.41 -5.06
N VAL A 226 -0.66 10.10 -5.26
CA VAL A 226 0.22 9.23 -4.49
C VAL A 226 1.70 9.57 -4.73
N LEU A 227 2.10 9.87 -5.98
CA LEU A 227 3.47 10.28 -6.32
C LEU A 227 3.83 11.66 -5.76
N LEU A 228 2.91 12.62 -5.80
CA LEU A 228 3.11 13.93 -5.19
C LEU A 228 3.20 13.85 -3.66
N ASP A 229 2.38 13.01 -3.00
CA ASP A 229 2.54 12.76 -1.56
C ASP A 229 3.91 12.17 -1.28
N THR A 230 4.36 11.22 -2.10
CA THR A 230 5.69 10.59 -2.02
C THR A 230 6.82 11.59 -2.14
N ALA A 231 6.68 12.58 -3.02
CA ALA A 231 7.65 13.64 -3.20
C ALA A 231 7.73 14.60 -1.99
N LEU A 232 6.66 14.71 -1.20
CA LEU A 232 6.57 15.59 -0.04
C LEU A 232 6.87 14.87 1.28
N ASN A 233 6.51 13.60 1.41
CA ASN A 233 6.59 12.85 2.65
C ASN A 233 7.97 12.18 2.86
N SER A 234 8.19 11.75 4.11
CA SER A 234 9.39 11.02 4.56
C SER A 234 9.11 9.54 4.85
N LEU A 235 7.99 8.99 4.34
CA LEU A 235 7.56 7.63 4.67
C LEU A 235 8.53 6.59 4.10
N PRO A 236 8.98 5.61 4.91
CA PRO A 236 9.82 4.53 4.40
C PRO A 236 9.01 3.54 3.57
N PHE A 237 9.61 3.06 2.48
CA PHE A 237 9.02 2.12 1.52
C PHE A 237 9.86 0.83 1.40
N PRO A 238 9.89 -0.05 2.42
CA PRO A 238 10.62 -1.30 2.36
C PRO A 238 10.03 -2.31 1.36
N TRP A 239 10.91 -3.10 0.75
CA TRP A 239 10.58 -4.12 -0.24
C TRP A 239 9.63 -5.22 0.26
N PHE A 240 9.82 -5.72 1.48
CA PHE A 240 9.06 -6.88 2.00
C PHE A 240 7.54 -6.64 2.05
N ARG A 241 7.11 -5.38 1.96
CA ARG A 241 5.71 -4.97 2.07
C ARG A 241 4.92 -5.06 0.75
N ILE A 242 5.58 -5.52 -0.32
CA ILE A 242 4.91 -6.08 -1.51
C ILE A 242 3.88 -7.16 -1.13
N ALA A 243 4.09 -7.84 0.02
CA ALA A 243 3.17 -8.82 0.56
C ALA A 243 1.72 -8.30 0.70
N TYR A 244 1.53 -7.05 1.14
CA TYR A 244 0.19 -6.48 1.31
C TYR A 244 -0.47 -6.17 -0.03
N PHE A 245 0.31 -5.70 -1.02
CA PHE A 245 -0.16 -5.49 -2.38
C PHE A 245 -0.62 -6.80 -3.04
N ILE A 246 0.16 -7.88 -2.88
CA ILE A 246 -0.23 -9.21 -3.36
C ILE A 246 -1.51 -9.69 -2.66
N GLN A 247 -1.60 -9.56 -1.33
CA GLN A 247 -2.81 -9.94 -0.58
C GLN A 247 -4.04 -9.16 -1.05
N TRP A 248 -3.90 -7.86 -1.32
CA TRP A 248 -4.99 -7.01 -1.84
C TRP A 248 -5.52 -7.52 -3.18
N SER A 249 -4.64 -7.85 -4.11
CA SER A 249 -5.04 -8.38 -5.43
C SER A 249 -5.62 -9.79 -5.33
N CYS A 250 -5.06 -10.66 -4.49
CA CYS A 250 -5.63 -11.98 -4.23
C CYS A 250 -7.02 -11.88 -3.60
N LEU A 251 -7.24 -10.93 -2.68
CA LEU A 251 -8.55 -10.67 -2.09
C LEU A 251 -9.58 -10.27 -3.16
N TYR A 252 -9.19 -9.42 -4.11
CA TYR A 252 -10.04 -9.08 -5.25
C TYR A 252 -10.37 -10.29 -6.12
N CYS A 253 -9.39 -11.15 -6.44
CA CYS A 253 -9.65 -12.37 -7.20
C CYS A 253 -10.64 -13.30 -6.49
N VAL A 254 -10.49 -13.48 -5.16
CA VAL A 254 -11.42 -14.27 -4.36
C VAL A 254 -12.82 -13.65 -4.37
N PHE A 255 -12.92 -12.33 -4.20
CA PHE A 255 -14.18 -11.60 -4.29
C PHE A 255 -14.90 -11.86 -5.63
N GLN A 256 -14.16 -11.78 -6.74
CA GLN A 256 -14.70 -12.05 -8.08
C GLN A 256 -15.20 -13.49 -8.22
N TRP A 257 -14.42 -14.46 -7.76
CA TRP A 257 -14.80 -15.88 -7.80
C TRP A 257 -16.04 -16.16 -6.96
N VAL A 258 -16.15 -15.55 -5.78
CA VAL A 258 -17.32 -15.68 -4.89
C VAL A 258 -18.56 -15.12 -5.58
N ILE A 259 -18.50 -13.91 -6.13
CA ILE A 259 -19.63 -13.31 -6.85
C ILE A 259 -20.05 -14.16 -8.06
N HIS A 260 -19.07 -14.69 -8.79
CA HIS A 260 -19.33 -15.58 -9.92
C HIS A 260 -20.00 -16.88 -9.50
N ALA A 261 -19.54 -17.50 -8.40
CA ALA A 261 -20.15 -18.68 -7.81
C ALA A 261 -21.57 -18.41 -7.29
N CYS A 262 -21.87 -17.17 -6.87
CA CYS A 262 -23.21 -16.74 -6.45
C CYS A 262 -24.16 -16.44 -7.63
N GLY A 263 -23.73 -16.61 -8.88
CA GLY A 263 -24.59 -16.56 -10.06
C GLY A 263 -24.41 -15.33 -10.96
N PHE A 264 -23.45 -14.45 -10.67
CA PHE A 264 -23.10 -13.35 -11.57
C PHE A 264 -22.04 -13.80 -12.58
N THR A 265 -22.48 -14.25 -13.76
CA THR A 265 -21.62 -15.00 -14.69
C THR A 265 -20.74 -14.15 -15.61
N TRP A 266 -20.92 -12.83 -15.65
CA TRP A 266 -20.04 -11.95 -16.42
C TRP A 266 -18.73 -11.72 -15.68
N TRP A 267 -17.60 -11.57 -16.37
CA TRP A 267 -16.30 -11.23 -15.77
C TRP A 267 -15.95 -9.77 -16.08
N PRO A 268 -15.42 -8.99 -15.12
CA PRO A 268 -15.12 -7.58 -15.35
C PRO A 268 -13.93 -7.40 -16.28
N TYR A 269 -13.07 -8.42 -16.37
CA TYR A 269 -11.88 -8.43 -17.21
C TYR A 269 -11.74 -9.80 -17.89
N PRO A 270 -11.42 -9.85 -19.19
CA PRO A 270 -11.24 -11.11 -19.92
C PRO A 270 -10.17 -12.02 -19.31
N PHE A 271 -9.11 -11.43 -18.73
CA PHE A 271 -8.02 -12.18 -18.11
C PHE A 271 -8.38 -12.84 -16.75
N LEU A 272 -9.60 -12.63 -16.24
CA LEU A 272 -10.11 -13.37 -15.08
C LEU A 272 -10.97 -14.59 -15.47
N GLU A 273 -11.40 -14.67 -16.72
CA GLU A 273 -12.26 -15.73 -17.22
C GLU A 273 -11.60 -17.10 -17.08
N LEU A 274 -12.36 -18.07 -16.55
CA LEU A 274 -11.87 -19.43 -16.30
C LEU A 274 -12.25 -20.42 -17.42
N ASP A 275 -13.20 -20.07 -18.30
CA ASP A 275 -13.61 -20.90 -19.44
C ASP A 275 -12.70 -20.72 -20.66
N THR A 276 -11.38 -20.73 -20.42
CA THR A 276 -10.39 -20.66 -21.48
C THR A 276 -9.13 -21.42 -21.08
N PRO A 277 -8.53 -22.21 -21.98
CA PRO A 277 -7.29 -22.95 -21.68
C PRO A 277 -6.13 -22.04 -21.31
N TRP A 278 -6.22 -20.73 -21.62
CA TRP A 278 -5.22 -19.72 -21.30
C TRP A 278 -5.38 -19.10 -19.91
N ALA A 279 -6.44 -19.44 -19.16
CA ALA A 279 -6.70 -18.85 -17.85
C ALA A 279 -5.51 -18.97 -16.88
N PRO A 280 -4.86 -20.16 -16.71
CA PRO A 280 -3.68 -20.27 -15.86
C PRO A 280 -2.54 -19.34 -16.26
N LEU A 281 -2.33 -19.13 -17.56
CA LEU A 281 -1.29 -18.23 -18.05
C LEU A 281 -1.60 -16.78 -17.68
N TRP A 282 -2.85 -16.33 -17.85
CA TRP A 282 -3.27 -14.98 -17.46
C TRP A 282 -3.09 -14.73 -15.97
N TYR A 283 -3.55 -15.65 -15.11
CA TYR A 283 -3.39 -15.54 -13.67
C TYR A 283 -1.90 -15.51 -13.27
N PHE A 284 -1.08 -16.33 -13.91
CA PHE A 284 0.37 -16.36 -13.66
C PHE A 284 1.05 -15.06 -14.08
N VAL A 285 0.76 -14.55 -15.29
CA VAL A 285 1.30 -13.27 -15.79
C VAL A 285 0.88 -12.11 -14.87
N LEU A 286 -0.40 -12.04 -14.49
CA LEU A 286 -0.88 -11.01 -13.56
C LEU A 286 -0.15 -11.09 -12.21
N ALA A 287 0.05 -12.29 -11.66
CA ALA A 287 0.82 -12.47 -10.44
C ALA A 287 2.26 -11.95 -10.60
N LEU A 288 2.92 -12.22 -11.74
CA LEU A 288 4.26 -11.74 -12.01
C LEU A 288 4.34 -10.21 -12.17
N VAL A 289 3.35 -9.56 -12.79
CA VAL A 289 3.31 -8.10 -13.02
C VAL A 289 3.31 -7.30 -11.71
N HIS A 290 2.92 -7.89 -10.57
CA HIS A 290 3.02 -7.23 -9.27
C HIS A 290 4.47 -6.87 -8.91
N ILE A 291 5.44 -7.70 -9.30
CA ILE A 291 6.86 -7.49 -9.01
C ILE A 291 7.40 -6.24 -9.70
N PRO A 292 7.32 -6.07 -11.04
CA PRO A 292 7.79 -4.86 -11.69
C PRO A 292 6.95 -3.63 -11.34
N CYS A 293 5.63 -3.75 -11.10
CA CYS A 293 4.82 -2.61 -10.67
C CYS A 293 5.27 -2.09 -9.29
N TYR A 294 5.37 -2.98 -8.30
CA TYR A 294 5.85 -2.58 -6.98
C TYR A 294 7.31 -2.12 -7.03
N GLY A 295 8.15 -2.83 -7.79
CA GLY A 295 9.57 -2.49 -7.95
C GLY A 295 9.78 -1.12 -8.59
N LEU A 296 9.02 -0.75 -9.61
CA LEU A 296 9.06 0.58 -10.20
C LEU A 296 8.72 1.67 -9.16
N TYR A 297 7.71 1.42 -8.31
CA TYR A 297 7.40 2.36 -7.23
C TYR A 297 8.55 2.47 -6.22
N VAL A 298 9.16 1.34 -5.84
CA VAL A 298 10.33 1.35 -4.96
C VAL A 298 11.47 2.17 -5.57
N LEU A 299 11.75 1.97 -6.86
CA LEU A 299 12.78 2.72 -7.58
C LEU A 299 12.49 4.23 -7.59
N ILE A 300 11.23 4.65 -7.71
CA ILE A 300 10.85 6.07 -7.60
C ILE A 300 11.20 6.61 -6.21
N VAL A 301 10.88 5.87 -5.15
CA VAL A 301 11.19 6.28 -3.77
C VAL A 301 12.70 6.30 -3.50
N GLU A 302 13.45 5.31 -3.99
CA GLU A 302 14.91 5.26 -3.87
C GLU A 302 15.58 6.37 -4.68
N ALA A 303 15.11 6.63 -5.90
CA ALA A 303 15.58 7.75 -6.73
C ALA A 303 15.35 9.09 -6.01
N LYS A 304 14.16 9.31 -5.43
CA LYS A 304 13.88 10.48 -4.57
C LYS A 304 14.93 10.62 -3.47
N ASN A 305 15.16 9.55 -2.71
CA ASN A 305 16.01 9.55 -1.53
C ASN A 305 17.52 9.59 -1.85
N SER A 306 17.93 9.27 -3.07
CA SER A 306 19.33 9.33 -3.53
C SER A 306 19.66 10.64 -4.25
N ILE A 307 18.77 11.08 -5.14
CA ILE A 307 18.99 12.21 -6.04
C ILE A 307 18.70 13.55 -5.35
N LEU A 308 17.56 13.69 -4.66
CA LEU A 308 17.15 14.98 -4.08
C LEU A 308 18.06 15.50 -2.96
N PRO A 309 18.64 14.68 -2.06
CA PRO A 309 19.63 15.18 -1.12
C PRO A 309 20.88 15.73 -1.80
N THR A 310 21.26 15.18 -2.96
CA THR A 310 22.42 15.61 -3.74
C THR A 310 22.13 16.91 -4.49
N LEU A 311 20.94 17.04 -5.09
CA LEU A 311 20.52 18.25 -5.80
C LEU A 311 20.18 19.41 -4.85
N PHE A 312 19.61 19.11 -3.68
CA PHE A 312 19.12 20.11 -2.73
C PHE A 312 19.65 19.89 -1.29
N PRO A 313 20.98 19.90 -1.08
CA PRO A 313 21.61 19.50 0.18
C PRO A 313 21.23 20.36 1.40
N ARG A 314 20.80 21.61 1.16
CA ARG A 314 20.35 22.54 2.21
C ARG A 314 18.84 22.50 2.46
N ALA A 315 18.06 21.89 1.56
CA ALA A 315 16.60 21.91 1.61
C ALA A 315 15.98 20.53 1.80
N PHE A 316 16.64 19.44 1.41
CA PHE A 316 16.12 18.08 1.55
C PHE A 316 16.70 17.37 2.78
N ILE A 317 15.86 16.60 3.49
CA ILE A 317 16.25 15.79 4.64
C ILE A 317 16.61 14.41 4.13
N ARG A 318 17.85 13.95 4.42
CA ARG A 318 18.28 12.61 4.07
C ARG A 318 17.48 11.61 4.91
N SER A 319 16.59 10.85 4.27
CA SER A 319 15.96 9.68 4.89
C SER A 319 17.01 8.57 4.98
N TYR A 320 17.11 7.92 6.14
CA TYR A 320 18.02 6.79 6.41
C TYR A 320 17.31 5.44 6.26
#